data_AF-A0A9W6XPM9-F1
#
_entry.id   AF-A0A9W6XPM9-F1
#
_cell.length_a   1.000
_cell.length_b   1.000
_cell.length_c   1.000
_cell.angle_alpha   90.00
_cell.angle_beta   90.00
_cell.angle_gamma   90.00
#
_symmetry.space_group_name_H-M   'P 1'
#
loop_
_entity.id
_entity.type
_entity.pdbx_description
1 polymer ?
#
loop_
_entity_poly.entity_id
_entity_poly.type
_entity_poly.pdbx_seq_one_letter_code
_entity_poly.pdbx_strand_id
1 'polypeptide(L)'
;MDNADLPIVGNGSDQKPFLVGITTKALMLRLMVPPESFILHLDGTSKPIQLDYPVLVVGMSDHRFHLVALFVMSQETPSMFQAALLALRRLYFWISEKR
;
A
#
# COMPACT_ATOMS: atom_id res chain seq x y z
N MET A 1 11.32 -0.05 13.18
CA MET A 1 10.72 -0.34 14.49
C MET A 1 11.44 0.52 15.51
N ASP A 2 10.79 0.84 16.62
CA ASP A 2 11.47 1.53 17.72
C ASP A 2 12.39 0.55 18.48
N ASN A 3 12.99 1.02 19.57
CA ASN A 3 13.87 0.19 20.40
C ASN A 3 13.12 -0.96 21.12
N ALA A 4 11.80 -1.02 21.03
CA ALA A 4 10.94 -2.05 21.61
C ALA A 4 10.31 -2.95 20.53
N ASP A 5 10.84 -2.94 19.31
CA ASP A 5 10.32 -3.66 18.13
C ASP A 5 8.86 -3.30 17.77
N LEU A 6 8.36 -2.17 18.26
CA LEU A 6 7.06 -1.68 17.88
C LEU A 6 7.15 -0.94 16.54
N PRO A 7 6.10 -1.01 15.70
CA PRO A 7 6.01 -0.16 14.53
C PRO A 7 6.06 1.30 14.97
N ILE A 8 7.00 2.07 14.40
CA ILE A 8 7.04 3.53 14.59
C ILE A 8 5.88 4.10 13.79
N VAL A 9 4.77 4.39 14.47
CA VAL A 9 3.63 5.07 13.86
C VAL A 9 3.85 6.57 14.02
N GLY A 10 3.98 7.28 12.91
CA GLY A 10 4.00 8.75 12.92
C GLY A 10 2.69 9.30 13.50
N ASN A 11 2.71 10.53 14.00
CA ASN A 11 1.49 11.16 14.52
C ASN A 11 0.59 11.75 13.41
N GLY A 12 1.01 11.62 12.14
CA GLY A 12 0.29 12.10 10.98
C GLY A 12 0.55 13.56 10.64
N SER A 13 1.44 14.25 11.34
CA SER A 13 1.91 15.57 10.94
C SER A 13 2.93 15.45 9.80
N ASP A 14 3.15 16.55 9.08
CA ASP A 14 4.15 16.63 8.01
C ASP A 14 5.56 16.22 8.47
N GLN A 15 5.88 16.46 9.75
CA GLN A 15 7.19 16.10 10.33
C GLN A 15 7.27 14.62 10.75
N LYS A 16 6.13 13.98 11.00
CA LYS A 16 6.05 12.57 11.43
C LYS A 16 4.88 11.88 10.71
N PRO A 17 5.00 11.67 9.38
CA PRO A 17 3.94 11.04 8.60
C PRO A 17 3.78 9.57 8.99
N PHE A 18 2.60 9.01 8.72
CA PHE A 18 2.35 7.58 8.90
C PHE A 18 1.77 6.94 7.64
N LEU A 19 2.07 5.65 7.49
CA LEU A 19 1.59 4.78 6.42
C LEU A 19 1.12 3.47 7.05
N VAL A 20 -0.12 3.07 6.78
CA VAL A 20 -0.66 1.77 7.21
C VAL A 20 -1.13 1.01 5.98
N GLY A 21 -0.53 -0.15 5.73
CA GLY A 21 -0.93 -1.05 4.66
C GLY A 21 -1.86 -2.15 5.16
N ILE A 22 -2.97 -2.39 4.45
CA ILE A 22 -3.97 -3.41 4.74
C ILE A 22 -4.05 -4.34 3.53
N THR A 23 -3.76 -5.62 3.74
CA THR A 23 -3.89 -6.66 2.72
C THR A 23 -3.99 -8.03 3.39
N THR A 24 -4.16 -9.10 2.60
CA THR A 24 -4.07 -10.48 3.07
C THR A 24 -3.13 -11.26 2.16
N LYS A 25 -2.65 -12.41 2.64
CA LYS A 25 -1.84 -13.32 1.81
C LYS A 25 -2.55 -13.66 0.49
N ALA A 26 -3.86 -13.94 0.53
CA ALA A 26 -4.63 -14.28 -0.65
C ALA A 26 -4.73 -13.11 -1.66
N LEU A 27 -4.84 -11.86 -1.19
CA LEU A 27 -4.84 -10.68 -2.07
C LEU A 27 -3.47 -10.49 -2.74
N MET A 28 -2.38 -10.66 -1.98
CA MET A 28 -1.01 -10.53 -2.50
C MET A 28 -0.63 -11.61 -3.50
N LEU A 29 -1.09 -12.85 -3.28
CA LEU A 29 -0.83 -13.97 -4.21
C LEU A 29 -1.46 -13.76 -5.59
N ARG A 30 -2.43 -12.85 -5.75
CA ARG A 30 -2.97 -12.50 -7.08
C ARG A 30 -1.92 -11.91 -8.01
N LEU A 31 -0.92 -11.23 -7.46
CA LEU A 31 0.21 -10.67 -8.23
C LEU A 31 1.19 -11.73 -8.75
N MET A 32 0.99 -13.02 -8.45
CA MET A 32 1.88 -14.10 -8.92
C MET A 32 1.61 -14.57 -10.35
N VAL A 33 0.64 -13.97 -11.05
CA VAL A 33 0.46 -14.16 -12.49
C VAL A 33 1.58 -13.44 -13.26
N PRO A 34 1.84 -13.80 -14.54
CA PRO A 34 2.82 -13.10 -15.37
C PRO A 34 2.54 -11.58 -15.41
N PRO A 35 3.55 -10.70 -15.31
CA PRO A 35 3.34 -9.25 -15.31
C PRO A 35 2.72 -8.74 -16.61
N GLU A 36 2.83 -9.48 -17.71
CA GLU A 36 2.23 -9.15 -19.00
C GLU A 36 0.72 -9.46 -19.04
N SER A 37 0.18 -10.20 -18.06
CA SER A 37 -1.22 -10.64 -18.05
C SER A 37 -2.16 -9.73 -17.27
N PHE A 38 -1.66 -8.65 -16.67
CA PHE A 38 -2.50 -7.73 -15.88
C PHE A 38 -2.02 -6.28 -15.94
N ILE A 39 -2.92 -5.36 -15.61
CA ILE A 39 -2.60 -3.95 -15.36
C ILE A 39 -2.62 -3.72 -13.84
N LEU A 40 -1.55 -3.15 -13.29
CA LEU A 40 -1.52 -2.70 -11.91
C LEU A 40 -2.14 -1.30 -11.80
N HIS A 41 -3.17 -1.17 -10.97
CA HIS A 41 -3.90 0.08 -10.71
C HIS A 41 -3.48 0.68 -9.38
N LEU A 42 -3.29 2.00 -9.36
CA LEU A 42 -3.00 2.80 -8.18
C LEU A 42 -3.99 3.97 -8.16
N ASP A 43 -5.08 3.80 -7.40
CA ASP A 43 -6.15 4.79 -7.35
C ASP A 43 -6.10 5.52 -6.00
N GLY A 44 -5.96 6.84 -6.04
CA GLY A 44 -6.07 7.69 -4.87
C GLY A 44 -7.53 8.01 -4.57
N THR A 45 -7.98 7.72 -3.35
CA THR A 45 -9.29 8.17 -2.87
C THR A 45 -9.07 9.15 -1.73
N SER A 46 -9.45 10.40 -1.97
CA SER A 46 -9.46 11.46 -0.97
C SER A 46 -10.87 12.01 -0.87
N LYS A 47 -11.48 11.84 0.31
CA LYS A 47 -12.74 12.52 0.65
C LYS A 47 -12.40 13.92 1.16
N PRO A 48 -13.03 14.99 0.66
CA PRO A 48 -12.66 16.37 1.02
C PRO A 48 -13.20 16.82 2.40
N ILE A 49 -13.34 15.90 3.36
CA ILE A 49 -13.80 16.23 4.72
C ILE A 49 -12.57 16.43 5.60
N GLN A 50 -12.65 17.41 6.51
CA GLN A 50 -11.57 17.97 7.34
C GLN A 50 -10.83 16.96 8.25
N LEU A 51 -11.15 15.67 8.19
CA LEU A 51 -10.60 14.60 9.05
C LEU A 51 -10.27 13.28 8.32
N ASP A 52 -10.32 13.24 6.98
CA ASP A 52 -10.13 11.98 6.24
C ASP A 52 -8.67 11.81 5.76
N TYR A 53 -8.02 10.74 6.23
CA TYR A 53 -6.72 10.33 5.73
C TYR A 53 -6.82 9.81 4.29
N PRO A 54 -5.94 10.25 3.37
CA PRO A 54 -5.88 9.71 2.01
C PRO A 54 -5.74 8.20 2.02
N VAL A 55 -6.53 7.53 1.17
CA VAL A 55 -6.43 6.08 0.96
C VAL A 55 -5.98 5.80 -0.47
N LEU A 56 -4.80 5.19 -0.61
CA LEU A 56 -4.34 4.62 -1.87
C LEU A 56 -4.87 3.19 -1.99
N VAL A 57 -5.65 2.95 -3.04
CA VAL A 57 -6.15 1.62 -3.42
C VAL A 57 -5.19 1.04 -4.45
N VAL A 58 -4.65 -0.15 -4.16
CA VAL A 58 -3.85 -0.91 -5.11
C VAL A 58 -4.66 -2.10 -5.57
N GLY A 59 -4.84 -2.21 -6.88
CA GLY A 59 -5.51 -3.35 -7.50
C GLY A 59 -4.78 -3.83 -8.73
N MET A 60 -5.20 -4.98 -9.24
CA MET A 60 -4.79 -5.47 -10.54
C MET A 60 -6.04 -5.77 -11.39
N SER A 61 -5.93 -5.65 -12.70
CA SER A 61 -7.00 -6.04 -13.59
C SER A 61 -6.53 -6.97 -14.71
N ASP A 62 -7.23 -8.09 -14.83
CA ASP A 62 -7.21 -9.07 -15.92
C ASP A 62 -8.63 -9.17 -16.51
N HIS A 63 -9.11 -8.05 -17.06
CA HIS A 63 -10.49 -7.76 -17.52
C HIS A 63 -11.47 -7.27 -16.44
N ARG A 64 -11.20 -7.48 -15.16
CA ARG A 64 -11.97 -6.91 -14.04
C ARG A 64 -11.03 -6.44 -12.94
N PHE A 65 -11.46 -5.45 -12.16
CA PHE A 65 -10.66 -4.94 -11.06
C PHE A 65 -10.66 -5.91 -9.88
N HIS A 66 -9.47 -6.24 -9.39
CA HIS A 66 -9.22 -7.07 -8.22
C HIS A 66 -8.37 -6.31 -7.21
N LEU A 67 -8.89 -6.11 -6.00
CA LEU A 67 -8.15 -5.49 -4.91
C LEU A 67 -6.91 -6.31 -4.55
N VAL A 68 -5.79 -5.62 -4.30
CA VAL A 68 -4.52 -6.19 -3.82
C VAL A 68 -4.16 -5.62 -2.46
N ALA A 69 -4.22 -4.31 -2.27
CA ALA A 69 -3.93 -3.67 -0.99
C ALA A 69 -4.64 -2.32 -0.84
N LEU A 70 -4.82 -1.88 0.39
CA LEU A 70 -5.21 -0.51 0.74
C LEU A 70 -4.10 0.11 1.59
N PHE A 71 -3.77 1.38 1.34
CA PHE A 71 -2.83 2.13 2.15
C PHE A 71 -3.49 3.38 2.69
N VAL A 72 -3.57 3.49 4.01
CA VAL A 72 -3.96 4.73 4.70
C VAL A 72 -2.70 5.55 4.91
N MET A 73 -2.71 6.79 4.40
CA MET A 73 -1.57 7.70 4.41
C MET A 73 -1.93 8.96 5.16
N SER A 74 -0.99 9.57 5.88
CA SER A 74 -1.24 10.88 6.50
C SER A 74 -1.31 12.03 5.48
N GLN A 75 -0.72 11.87 4.29
CA GLN A 75 -0.59 12.90 3.27
C GLN A 75 -0.39 12.32 1.86
N GLU A 76 -0.81 13.04 0.82
CA GLU A 76 -0.62 12.66 -0.59
C GLU A 76 0.69 13.22 -1.17
N THR A 77 1.83 12.81 -0.63
CA THR A 77 3.15 13.22 -1.15
C THR A 77 3.84 12.11 -1.94
N PRO A 78 4.71 12.43 -2.91
CA PRO A 78 5.47 11.42 -3.66
C PRO A 78 6.24 10.43 -2.77
N SER A 79 6.77 10.91 -1.63
CA SER A 79 7.43 10.07 -0.62
C SER A 79 6.51 9.02 0.00
N MET A 80 5.23 9.35 0.21
CA MET A 80 4.23 8.43 0.75
C MET A 80 3.86 7.34 -0.26
N PHE A 81 3.65 7.72 -1.53
CA PHE A 81 3.44 6.75 -2.60
C PHE A 81 4.64 5.83 -2.78
N GLN A 82 5.86 6.36 -2.75
CA GLN A 82 7.08 5.56 -2.83
C GLN A 82 7.19 4.58 -1.66
N ALA A 83 6.91 5.03 -0.44
CA ALA A 83 6.90 4.19 0.75
C ALA A 83 5.86 3.06 0.66
N ALA A 84 4.65 3.36 0.18
CA ALA A 84 3.58 2.39 -0.05
C ALA A 84 4.01 1.31 -1.06
N LEU A 85 4.56 1.71 -2.21
CA LEU A 85 5.02 0.77 -3.24
C LEU A 85 6.22 -0.07 -2.78
N LEU A 86 7.15 0.51 -2.02
CA LEU A 86 8.26 -0.24 -1.42
C LEU A 86 7.77 -1.26 -0.38
N ALA A 87 6.79 -0.89 0.45
CA ALA A 87 6.17 -1.80 1.42
C ALA A 87 5.45 -2.96 0.71
N LEU A 88 4.66 -2.65 -0.33
CA LEU A 88 3.99 -3.65 -1.16
C LEU A 88 4.99 -4.62 -1.80
N ARG A 89 6.06 -4.09 -2.40
CA ARG A 89 7.11 -4.89 -3.03
C ARG A 89 7.79 -5.83 -2.03
N ARG A 90 8.17 -5.32 -0.85
CA ARG A 90 8.78 -6.13 0.22
C ARG A 90 7.86 -7.26 0.64
N LEU A 91 6.58 -6.96 0.84
CA LEU A 91 5.59 -7.96 1.24
C LEU A 91 5.36 -9.01 0.14
N TYR A 92 5.32 -8.60 -1.13
CA TYR A 92 5.20 -9.51 -2.27
C TYR A 92 6.36 -10.52 -2.32
N PHE A 93 7.61 -10.05 -2.21
CA PHE A 93 8.78 -10.93 -2.19
C PHE A 93 8.77 -11.85 -0.98
N TRP A 94 8.40 -11.34 0.20
CA TRP A 94 8.27 -12.16 1.40
C TRP A 94 7.23 -13.28 1.27
N ILE A 95 6.05 -12.99 0.69
CA ILE A 95 4.97 -13.97 0.51
C ILE A 95 5.27 -14.96 -0.61
N SER A 96 5.90 -14.50 -1.70
CA SER A 96 6.18 -15.33 -2.87
C SER A 96 7.43 -16.20 -2.72
N GLU A 97 8.15 -16.08 -1.60
CA GLU A 97 9.43 -16.76 -1.32
C GLU A 97 10.53 -16.47 -2.35
N LYS A 98 10.31 -15.48 -3.22
CA LYS A 98 11.29 -14.97 -4.16
C LYS A 98 12.15 -13.95 -3.40
N ARG A 99 13.44 -14.23 -3.23
CA ARG A 99 14.41 -13.30 -2.63
C ARG A 99 15.04 -12.40 -3.67
#